data_AF-A0A2R6BKR0-F1
#
_entry.id   AF-A0A2R6BKR0-F1
#
_cell.length_a   1.000
_cell.length_b   1.000
_cell.length_c   1.000
_cell.angle_alpha   90.00
_cell.angle_beta   90.00
_cell.angle_gamma   90.00
#
_symmetry.space_group_name_H-M   'P 1'
#
loop_
_entity.id
_entity.type
_entity.pdbx_description
1 polymer ?
#
loop_
_entity_poly.entity_id
_entity_poly.type
_entity_poly.pdbx_seq_one_letter_code
_entity_poly.pdbx_strand_id
1 'polypeptide(L)'
;MELNDLIREMIKAWSEYKKRDIKIDEKKLIIQTQIAERIWKEVNGKKGKLIIVQAPTGFGKTEIIVSTFLYQWIKQKWFAGRMFLVEPVHALLRQIYKRTKIYQEKIVPDLGVGEDHGEVVYKTFLYTTPITLTTVDALVYGYLAQRVNTWVRKDVRTGRYSLPVGILMNSFLVFDEAHLIQDEVFLAPRVLAKIICSLVDAGAIVLFSTATLPSEILNYFSCEEKPVLIKQSEERTQPKIDIDNFKNGNSLTPEKIECNGRTLVVVNTVKKAREIYSYLKGKYDHVFILHSLMTNEDRTNTINKIDDLDKNKKEFLLVGTQATEVGLDYSFDTLYTETAPIDSLIQRIGRIGRQGNASIAKLYYTEKSAPYEDIVILHTSNVIGELVSTELGDIDQITKIIDKVYGKVVIERLSEKGKKFYLKTIEYLENLHLFAYPPDETVFLRPSFYVTLYVVDESSLKKENENYFIDKKDLEKKSLKYSISLADDSNKIRLQKLLFGVCNYYVPKPSEDTLRLDERKFDGGFAFTKDSVIIIVGTDYYDEAGLIVEKIDEIDLSKVKKGKRVT
;
A
#
# COMPACT_ATOMS: atom_id res chain seq x y z
N MET A 1 -25.93 23.52 -5.54
CA MET A 1 -24.46 23.46 -5.35
C MET A 1 -23.90 22.82 -6.60
N GLU A 2 -23.03 23.52 -7.32
CA GLU A 2 -22.30 22.96 -8.47
C GLU A 2 -21.02 22.25 -7.99
N LEU A 3 -20.35 21.52 -8.90
CA LEU A 3 -19.11 20.79 -8.55
C LEU A 3 -18.01 21.71 -8.01
N ASN A 4 -17.88 22.93 -8.56
CA ASN A 4 -16.88 23.89 -8.07
C ASN A 4 -17.09 24.23 -6.59
N ASP A 5 -18.33 24.55 -6.21
CA ASP A 5 -18.70 24.88 -4.83
C ASP A 5 -18.47 23.68 -3.90
N LEU A 6 -18.83 22.48 -4.36
CA LEU A 6 -18.65 21.24 -3.62
C LEU A 6 -17.16 20.99 -3.31
N ILE A 7 -16.31 21.03 -4.32
CA ILE A 7 -14.86 20.81 -4.16
C ILE A 7 -14.27 21.89 -3.24
N ARG A 8 -14.69 23.15 -3.40
CA ARG A 8 -14.26 24.26 -2.54
C ARG A 8 -14.62 24.02 -1.07
N GLU A 9 -15.84 23.60 -0.77
CA GLU A 9 -16.27 23.30 0.60
C GLU A 9 -15.54 22.10 1.19
N MET A 10 -15.25 21.08 0.39
CA MET A 10 -14.41 19.95 0.82
C MET A 10 -12.99 20.42 1.19
N ILE A 11 -12.34 21.23 0.34
CA ILE A 11 -10.99 21.77 0.62
C ILE A 11 -10.98 22.58 1.93
N LYS A 12 -11.98 23.44 2.13
CA LYS A 12 -12.12 24.22 3.38
C LYS A 12 -12.28 23.32 4.61
N ALA A 13 -13.17 22.33 4.56
CA ALA A 13 -13.39 21.41 5.68
C ALA A 13 -12.12 20.65 6.08
N TRP A 14 -11.32 20.23 5.09
CA TRP A 14 -10.02 19.61 5.37
C TRP A 14 -8.99 20.59 5.95
N SER A 15 -8.98 21.83 5.47
CA SER A 15 -8.13 22.91 5.99
C SER A 15 -8.42 23.21 7.47
N GLU A 16 -9.71 23.37 7.80
CA GLU A 16 -10.20 23.57 9.16
C GLU A 16 -9.79 22.42 10.08
N TYR A 17 -9.98 21.18 9.62
CA TYR A 17 -9.56 19.98 10.34
C TYR A 17 -8.06 19.97 10.65
N LYS A 18 -7.23 20.35 9.67
CA LYS A 18 -5.77 20.42 9.81
C LYS A 18 -5.30 21.64 10.62
N LYS A 19 -6.20 22.56 11.00
CA LYS A 19 -5.87 23.85 11.63
C LYS A 19 -4.81 24.63 10.82
N ARG A 20 -4.88 24.51 9.49
CA ARG A 20 -4.02 25.23 8.55
C ARG A 20 -4.88 26.29 7.87
N ASP A 21 -4.35 27.50 7.71
CA ASP A 21 -4.97 28.52 6.89
C ASP A 21 -4.52 28.29 5.44
N ILE A 22 -5.29 27.51 4.67
CA ILE A 22 -4.95 27.17 3.28
C ILE A 22 -5.64 28.19 2.37
N LYS A 23 -4.83 29.02 1.71
CA LYS A 23 -5.31 29.83 0.59
C LYS A 23 -5.63 28.88 -0.57
N ILE A 24 -6.89 28.85 -0.98
CA ILE A 24 -7.34 28.04 -2.11
C ILE A 24 -6.69 28.57 -3.39
N ASP A 25 -6.01 27.68 -4.12
CA ASP A 25 -5.52 27.98 -5.46
C ASP A 25 -6.70 27.89 -6.45
N GLU A 26 -7.21 29.05 -6.85
CA GLU A 26 -8.35 29.16 -7.76
C GLU A 26 -8.07 28.55 -9.14
N LYS A 27 -6.84 28.63 -9.65
CA LYS A 27 -6.50 28.03 -10.95
C LYS A 27 -6.57 26.51 -10.85
N LYS A 28 -6.00 25.95 -9.79
CA LYS A 28 -6.04 24.52 -9.51
C LYS A 28 -7.47 24.02 -9.30
N LEU A 29 -8.29 24.76 -8.55
CA LEU A 29 -9.70 24.43 -8.31
C LEU A 29 -10.51 24.36 -9.62
N ILE A 30 -10.29 25.28 -10.57
CA ILE A 30 -10.95 25.25 -11.88
C ILE A 30 -10.61 23.96 -12.63
N ILE A 31 -9.33 23.58 -12.67
CA ILE A 31 -8.89 22.37 -13.38
C ILE A 31 -9.46 21.11 -12.69
N GLN A 32 -9.42 21.05 -11.35
CA GLN A 32 -10.04 19.95 -10.58
C GLN A 32 -11.54 19.83 -10.90
N THR A 33 -12.24 20.95 -10.99
CA THR A 33 -13.67 21.00 -11.34
C THR A 33 -13.90 20.44 -12.75
N GLN A 34 -13.12 20.87 -13.74
CA GLN A 34 -13.25 20.40 -15.12
C GLN A 34 -13.03 18.87 -15.24
N ILE A 35 -12.07 18.33 -14.49
CA ILE A 35 -11.84 16.88 -14.44
C ILE A 35 -13.03 16.17 -13.80
N ALA A 36 -13.53 16.66 -12.67
CA ALA A 36 -14.70 16.09 -12.01
C ALA A 36 -15.96 16.14 -12.90
N GLU A 37 -16.18 17.23 -13.62
CA GLU A 37 -17.26 17.37 -14.61
C GLU A 37 -17.11 16.37 -15.77
N ARG A 38 -15.88 16.17 -16.25
CA ARG A 38 -15.60 15.16 -17.28
C ARG A 38 -15.92 13.76 -16.76
N ILE A 39 -15.48 13.39 -15.57
CA ILE A 39 -15.81 12.09 -14.96
C ILE A 39 -17.33 11.95 -14.80
N TRP A 40 -18.00 12.97 -14.26
CA TRP A 40 -19.44 13.01 -14.09
C TRP A 40 -20.21 12.77 -15.41
N LYS A 41 -19.72 13.34 -16.52
CA LYS A 41 -20.29 13.11 -17.85
C LYS A 41 -20.13 11.66 -18.31
N GLU A 42 -18.95 11.06 -18.11
CA GLU A 42 -18.67 9.69 -18.53
C GLU A 42 -19.48 8.64 -17.76
N VAL A 43 -19.72 8.85 -16.45
CA VAL A 43 -20.40 7.85 -15.60
C VAL A 43 -21.93 7.85 -15.72
N ASN A 44 -22.54 8.92 -16.22
CA ASN A 44 -24.00 9.03 -16.34
C ASN A 44 -24.60 8.23 -17.53
N GLY A 45 -23.78 7.55 -18.35
CA GLY A 45 -24.18 6.89 -19.60
C GLY A 45 -24.81 5.49 -19.47
N LYS A 46 -25.07 4.97 -18.25
CA LYS A 46 -25.63 3.62 -17.94
C LYS A 46 -24.82 2.38 -18.36
N LYS A 47 -23.71 2.51 -19.07
CA LYS A 47 -22.76 1.40 -19.28
C LYS A 47 -21.63 1.45 -18.25
N GLY A 48 -21.11 0.29 -17.88
CA GLY A 48 -19.90 0.22 -17.08
C GLY A 48 -18.73 0.91 -17.80
N LYS A 49 -17.79 1.43 -17.01
CA LYS A 49 -16.74 2.32 -17.52
C LYS A 49 -15.45 2.12 -16.76
N LEU A 50 -14.32 2.01 -17.47
CA LEU A 50 -12.99 2.16 -16.90
C LEU A 50 -12.47 3.56 -17.21
N ILE A 51 -12.17 4.34 -16.17
CA ILE A 51 -11.64 5.70 -16.27
C ILE A 51 -10.24 5.70 -15.64
N ILE A 52 -9.27 6.32 -16.30
CA ILE A 52 -7.89 6.41 -15.82
C ILE A 52 -7.54 7.89 -15.71
N VAL A 53 -7.32 8.35 -14.48
CA VAL A 53 -6.93 9.73 -14.16
C VAL A 53 -5.44 9.74 -13.86
N GLN A 54 -4.67 10.35 -14.76
CA GLN A 54 -3.24 10.56 -14.59
C GLN A 54 -2.97 12.02 -14.23
N ALA A 55 -2.58 12.27 -12.98
CA ALA A 55 -2.20 13.59 -12.51
C ALA A 55 -1.10 13.51 -11.43
N PRO A 56 -0.24 14.54 -11.29
CA PRO A 56 0.87 14.55 -10.34
C PRO A 56 0.45 14.28 -8.88
N THR A 57 1.41 13.91 -8.05
CA THR A 57 1.20 13.79 -6.61
C THR A 57 0.90 15.18 -6.03
N GLY A 58 -0.05 15.26 -5.10
CA GLY A 58 -0.49 16.55 -4.54
C GLY A 58 -1.45 17.36 -5.42
N PHE A 59 -1.87 16.85 -6.59
CA PHE A 59 -2.84 17.53 -7.46
C PHE A 59 -4.26 17.66 -6.85
N GLY A 60 -4.58 16.91 -5.79
CA GLY A 60 -5.93 16.87 -5.21
C GLY A 60 -6.85 15.87 -5.91
N LYS A 61 -6.29 14.73 -6.35
CA LYS A 61 -7.05 13.63 -6.97
C LYS A 61 -8.19 13.13 -6.06
N THR A 62 -7.95 13.08 -4.75
CA THR A 62 -8.96 12.67 -3.77
C THR A 62 -10.20 13.57 -3.80
N GLU A 63 -10.05 14.90 -3.88
CA GLU A 63 -11.18 15.82 -4.00
C GLU A 63 -12.01 15.57 -5.25
N ILE A 64 -11.36 15.39 -6.41
CA ILE A 64 -12.02 15.12 -7.69
C ILE A 64 -12.88 13.85 -7.59
N ILE A 65 -12.30 12.80 -7.03
CA ILE A 65 -12.93 11.48 -6.95
C ILE A 65 -14.11 11.49 -5.97
N VAL A 66 -13.89 11.97 -4.74
CA VAL A 66 -14.93 11.96 -3.70
C VAL A 66 -16.05 12.94 -4.04
N SER A 67 -15.73 14.12 -4.59
CA SER A 67 -16.76 15.08 -5.02
C SER A 67 -17.67 14.50 -6.09
N THR A 68 -17.13 13.75 -7.06
CA THR A 68 -17.94 13.11 -8.11
C THR A 68 -18.99 12.16 -7.51
N PHE A 69 -18.63 11.37 -6.49
CA PHE A 69 -19.56 10.46 -5.82
C PHE A 69 -20.54 11.18 -4.89
N LEU A 70 -20.15 12.25 -4.20
CA LEU A 70 -21.09 13.01 -3.37
C LEU A 70 -22.06 13.84 -4.23
N TYR A 71 -21.63 14.25 -5.42
CA TYR A 71 -22.41 15.08 -6.33
C TYR A 71 -23.68 14.39 -6.85
N GLN A 72 -23.69 13.05 -6.97
CA GLN A 72 -24.92 12.33 -7.33
C GLN A 72 -26.06 12.56 -6.32
N TRP A 73 -25.75 12.76 -5.04
CA TRP A 73 -26.79 13.02 -4.03
C TRP A 73 -27.31 14.45 -4.15
N ILE A 74 -26.41 15.40 -4.41
CA ILE A 74 -26.76 16.81 -4.62
C ILE A 74 -27.67 16.97 -5.84
N LYS A 75 -27.35 16.27 -6.94
CA LYS A 75 -28.12 16.35 -8.20
C LYS A 75 -29.27 15.35 -8.29
N GLN A 76 -29.40 14.44 -7.32
CA GLN A 76 -30.38 13.35 -7.32
C GLN A 76 -30.33 12.51 -8.62
N LYS A 77 -29.13 12.31 -9.17
CA LYS A 77 -28.87 11.50 -10.37
C LYS A 77 -27.88 10.42 -10.00
N TRP A 78 -28.29 9.16 -10.11
CA TRP A 78 -27.55 8.04 -9.54
C TRP A 78 -26.80 7.30 -10.63
N PHE A 79 -25.49 7.13 -10.45
CA PHE A 79 -24.66 6.25 -11.30
C PHE A 79 -24.11 5.05 -10.52
N ALA A 80 -23.98 5.16 -9.20
CA ALA A 80 -23.56 4.06 -8.34
C ALA A 80 -24.25 4.11 -6.98
N GLY A 81 -24.69 2.96 -6.47
CA GLY A 81 -25.29 2.88 -5.14
C GLY A 81 -24.27 2.99 -4.00
N ARG A 82 -23.00 2.71 -4.31
CA ARG A 82 -21.90 2.60 -3.34
C ARG A 82 -20.58 3.02 -3.93
N MET A 83 -19.63 3.36 -3.07
CA MET A 83 -18.26 3.67 -3.42
C MET A 83 -17.30 2.78 -2.65
N PHE A 84 -16.36 2.18 -3.37
CA PHE A 84 -15.18 1.54 -2.78
C PHE A 84 -13.96 2.38 -3.08
N LEU A 85 -13.32 2.87 -2.03
CA LEU A 85 -12.01 3.52 -2.09
C LEU A 85 -10.96 2.45 -1.77
N VAL A 86 -10.25 2.03 -2.80
CA VAL A 86 -9.37 0.86 -2.82
C VAL A 86 -7.92 1.32 -2.75
N GLU A 87 -7.30 1.09 -1.60
CA GLU A 87 -5.93 1.52 -1.34
C GLU A 87 -4.94 0.35 -1.40
N PRO A 88 -3.72 0.57 -1.91
CA PRO A 88 -2.70 -0.47 -2.01
C PRO A 88 -2.07 -0.82 -0.65
N VAL A 89 -2.14 0.09 0.34
CA VAL A 89 -1.57 -0.10 1.68
C VAL A 89 -2.45 0.53 2.78
N HIS A 90 -2.43 -0.05 3.98
CA HIS A 90 -3.27 0.41 5.10
C HIS A 90 -2.96 1.84 5.58
N ALA A 91 -1.71 2.30 5.41
CA ALA A 91 -1.34 3.66 5.78
C ALA A 91 -2.11 4.72 4.97
N LEU A 92 -2.27 4.53 3.65
CA LEU A 92 -3.09 5.40 2.81
C LEU A 92 -4.56 5.29 3.17
N LEU A 93 -5.03 4.07 3.41
CA LEU A 93 -6.41 3.78 3.76
C LEU A 93 -6.88 4.62 4.93
N ARG A 94 -6.14 4.63 6.05
CA ARG A 94 -6.51 5.42 7.23
C ARG A 94 -6.49 6.93 6.98
N GLN A 95 -5.55 7.41 6.17
CA GLN A 95 -5.48 8.83 5.81
C GLN A 95 -6.70 9.24 4.97
N ILE A 96 -7.06 8.43 3.98
CA ILE A 96 -8.18 8.68 3.08
C ILE A 96 -9.51 8.45 3.81
N TYR A 97 -9.59 7.52 4.77
CA TYR A 97 -10.77 7.29 5.60
C TYR A 97 -11.15 8.58 6.31
N LYS A 98 -10.18 9.14 7.02
CA LYS A 98 -10.35 10.35 7.81
C LYS A 98 -10.75 11.54 6.95
N ARG A 99 -10.10 11.70 5.80
CA ARG A 99 -10.38 12.77 4.84
C ARG A 99 -11.78 12.65 4.24
N THR A 100 -12.15 11.46 3.78
CA THR A 100 -13.48 11.17 3.22
C THR A 100 -14.58 11.33 4.25
N LYS A 101 -14.35 10.94 5.51
CA LYS A 101 -15.29 11.16 6.62
C LYS A 101 -15.58 12.65 6.83
N ILE A 102 -14.55 13.50 6.84
CA ILE A 102 -14.72 14.96 6.96
C ILE A 102 -15.54 15.53 5.80
N TYR A 103 -15.26 15.09 4.56
CA TYR A 103 -16.03 15.52 3.39
C TYR A 103 -17.49 15.08 3.47
N GLN A 104 -17.71 13.83 3.84
CA GLN A 104 -19.04 13.27 3.96
C GLN A 104 -19.84 13.98 5.07
N GLU A 105 -19.27 14.17 6.27
CA GLU A 105 -19.92 14.87 7.39
C GLU A 105 -20.30 16.31 7.02
N LYS A 106 -19.50 16.98 6.20
CA LYS A 106 -19.78 18.35 5.75
C LYS A 106 -20.87 18.42 4.69
N ILE A 107 -20.90 17.49 3.74
CA ILE A 107 -21.72 17.58 2.52
C ILE A 107 -23.00 16.74 2.62
N VAL A 108 -22.90 15.49 3.09
CA VAL A 108 -24.01 14.53 3.19
C VAL A 108 -23.91 13.75 4.51
N PRO A 109 -24.29 14.35 5.66
CA PRO A 109 -24.05 13.78 7.00
C PRO A 109 -24.63 12.37 7.23
N ASP A 110 -25.72 12.02 6.55
CA ASP A 110 -26.41 10.73 6.73
C ASP A 110 -25.77 9.56 5.97
N LEU A 111 -24.76 9.83 5.13
CA LEU A 111 -24.09 8.82 4.32
C LEU A 111 -22.95 8.13 5.10
N GLY A 112 -23.10 6.86 5.46
CA GLY A 112 -22.05 6.16 6.23
C GLY A 112 -20.70 6.02 5.49
N VAL A 113 -19.60 6.19 6.25
CA VAL A 113 -18.21 5.90 5.85
C VAL A 113 -17.60 4.88 6.81
N GLY A 114 -16.98 3.83 6.25
CA GLY A 114 -16.49 2.69 7.01
C GLY A 114 -15.28 2.03 6.35
N GLU A 115 -14.65 1.10 7.06
CA GLU A 115 -13.43 0.42 6.64
C GLU A 115 -13.69 -1.10 6.57
N ASP A 116 -13.10 -1.75 5.57
CA ASP A 116 -13.15 -3.20 5.39
C ASP A 116 -11.88 -3.67 4.63
N HIS A 117 -10.77 -3.89 5.33
CA HIS A 117 -9.46 -4.17 4.74
C HIS A 117 -8.80 -5.49 5.21
N GLY A 118 -9.61 -6.47 5.63
CA GLY A 118 -9.11 -7.83 5.91
C GLY A 118 -8.27 -8.03 7.17
N GLU A 119 -8.03 -6.98 7.96
CA GLU A 119 -7.29 -7.09 9.24
C GLU A 119 -8.15 -7.54 10.41
N VAL A 120 -9.47 -7.47 10.28
CA VAL A 120 -10.38 -7.87 11.35
C VAL A 120 -10.33 -9.39 11.46
N VAL A 121 -10.20 -9.87 12.71
CA VAL A 121 -10.22 -11.28 13.14
C VAL A 121 -11.40 -12.10 12.57
N TYR A 122 -12.37 -11.45 11.90
CA TYR A 122 -13.51 -12.05 11.23
C TYR A 122 -13.65 -11.59 9.77
N LYS A 123 -14.11 -12.51 8.93
CA LYS A 123 -14.44 -12.24 7.52
C LYS A 123 -15.67 -11.33 7.44
N THR A 124 -15.58 -10.25 6.68
CA THR A 124 -16.67 -9.31 6.40
C THR A 124 -17.04 -9.36 4.91
N PHE A 125 -18.11 -8.65 4.51
CA PHE A 125 -18.71 -8.77 3.18
C PHE A 125 -18.38 -7.63 2.20
N LEU A 126 -17.40 -6.76 2.49
CA LEU A 126 -17.25 -5.50 1.75
C LEU A 126 -18.57 -4.71 1.76
N TYR A 127 -19.34 -4.78 2.87
CA TYR A 127 -20.68 -4.21 2.97
C TYR A 127 -20.87 -3.35 4.22
N THR A 128 -19.79 -2.84 4.81
CA THR A 128 -19.89 -2.07 6.07
C THR A 128 -20.75 -0.81 5.92
N THR A 129 -20.50 -0.01 4.88
CA THR A 129 -21.15 1.30 4.68
C THR A 129 -21.28 1.68 3.19
N PRO A 130 -22.12 2.65 2.82
CA PRO A 130 -22.23 3.12 1.43
C PRO A 130 -20.91 3.58 0.80
N ILE A 131 -20.06 4.27 1.57
CA ILE A 131 -18.66 4.52 1.22
C ILE A 131 -17.81 3.56 2.06
N THR A 132 -17.16 2.60 1.43
CA THR A 132 -16.30 1.62 2.11
C THR A 132 -14.86 1.79 1.63
N LEU A 133 -13.93 1.98 2.57
CA LEU A 133 -12.50 1.92 2.29
C LEU A 133 -12.00 0.50 2.45
N THR A 134 -11.25 0.01 1.48
CA THR A 134 -10.78 -1.38 1.42
C THR A 134 -9.37 -1.43 0.85
N THR A 135 -8.69 -2.56 0.99
CA THR A 135 -7.49 -2.85 0.21
C THR A 135 -7.80 -3.52 -1.11
N VAL A 136 -6.85 -3.46 -2.04
CA VAL A 136 -6.87 -4.21 -3.31
C VAL A 136 -7.06 -5.70 -3.03
N ASP A 137 -6.31 -6.26 -2.08
CA ASP A 137 -6.41 -7.66 -1.65
C ASP A 137 -7.81 -8.01 -1.14
N ALA A 138 -8.37 -7.21 -0.22
CA ALA A 138 -9.69 -7.48 0.35
C ALA A 138 -10.81 -7.44 -0.71
N LEU A 139 -10.71 -6.52 -1.68
CA LEU A 139 -11.64 -6.42 -2.80
C LEU A 139 -11.52 -7.63 -3.74
N VAL A 140 -10.29 -7.96 -4.18
CA VAL A 140 -10.04 -9.07 -5.09
C VAL A 140 -10.41 -10.41 -4.47
N TYR A 141 -10.04 -10.67 -3.22
CA TYR A 141 -10.43 -11.91 -2.55
C TYR A 141 -11.92 -11.98 -2.23
N GLY A 142 -12.59 -10.83 -2.13
CA GLY A 142 -14.06 -10.77 -2.12
C GLY A 142 -14.65 -11.20 -3.46
N TYR A 143 -14.15 -10.66 -4.57
CA TYR A 143 -14.55 -11.05 -5.92
C TYR A 143 -14.34 -12.55 -6.18
N LEU A 144 -13.20 -13.09 -5.76
CA LEU A 144 -12.83 -14.49 -5.89
C LEU A 144 -13.56 -15.41 -4.89
N ALA A 145 -14.55 -14.93 -4.15
CA ALA A 145 -15.29 -15.70 -3.14
C ALA A 145 -14.41 -16.39 -2.06
N GLN A 146 -13.15 -15.98 -1.88
CA GLN A 146 -12.24 -16.48 -0.85
C GLN A 146 -12.42 -15.74 0.50
N ARG A 147 -12.97 -14.52 0.42
CA ARG A 147 -13.27 -13.66 1.57
C ARG A 147 -14.78 -13.52 1.75
N VAL A 148 -15.42 -14.62 2.12
CA VAL A 148 -16.87 -14.68 2.35
C VAL A 148 -17.19 -15.39 3.66
N ASN A 149 -18.34 -15.06 4.24
CA ASN A 149 -18.85 -15.80 5.38
C ASN A 149 -19.44 -17.13 4.94
N THR A 150 -18.93 -18.19 5.57
CA THR A 150 -19.37 -19.57 5.37
C THR A 150 -19.85 -20.14 6.70
N TRP A 151 -20.88 -20.97 6.67
CA TRP A 151 -21.41 -21.72 7.81
C TRP A 151 -21.64 -23.17 7.41
N VAL A 152 -21.77 -24.07 8.38
CA VAL A 152 -22.09 -25.48 8.13
C VAL A 152 -23.59 -25.68 8.35
N ARG A 153 -24.26 -26.31 7.39
CA ARG A 153 -25.67 -26.70 7.49
C ARG A 153 -25.81 -28.13 6.98
N LYS A 154 -26.28 -29.04 7.85
CA LYS A 154 -26.41 -30.49 7.55
C LYS A 154 -25.12 -31.08 6.97
N ASP A 155 -23.99 -30.89 7.66
CA ASP A 155 -22.64 -31.35 7.27
C ASP A 155 -22.08 -30.79 5.95
N VAL A 156 -22.79 -29.86 5.31
CA VAL A 156 -22.32 -29.16 4.12
C VAL A 156 -21.90 -27.74 4.48
N ARG A 157 -20.67 -27.35 4.13
CA ARG A 157 -20.21 -25.97 4.22
C ARG A 157 -20.87 -25.15 3.12
N THR A 158 -21.58 -24.10 3.49
CA THR A 158 -22.22 -23.16 2.55
C THR A 158 -21.90 -21.72 2.95
N GLY A 159 -22.26 -20.74 2.11
CA GLY A 159 -21.83 -19.36 2.30
C GLY A 159 -22.46 -18.38 1.32
N ARG A 160 -22.21 -17.09 1.53
CA ARG A 160 -22.65 -16.02 0.59
C ARG A 160 -21.59 -15.74 -0.47
N TYR A 161 -21.31 -16.73 -1.32
CA TYR A 161 -20.21 -16.68 -2.29
C TYR A 161 -20.38 -15.59 -3.36
N SER A 162 -21.59 -15.39 -3.88
CA SER A 162 -21.85 -14.41 -4.95
C SER A 162 -22.15 -12.99 -4.45
N LEU A 163 -22.34 -12.79 -3.15
CA LEU A 163 -22.72 -11.49 -2.59
C LEU A 163 -21.66 -10.39 -2.87
N PRO A 164 -20.36 -10.60 -2.64
CA PRO A 164 -19.36 -9.56 -2.90
C PRO A 164 -19.36 -9.11 -4.36
N VAL A 165 -19.41 -10.06 -5.31
CA VAL A 165 -19.42 -9.75 -6.74
C VAL A 165 -20.65 -8.91 -7.11
N GLY A 166 -21.85 -9.27 -6.63
CA GLY A 166 -23.07 -8.50 -6.90
C GLY A 166 -23.04 -7.07 -6.33
N ILE A 167 -22.35 -6.88 -5.20
CA ILE A 167 -22.11 -5.54 -4.63
C ILE A 167 -21.14 -4.75 -5.53
N LEU A 168 -20.01 -5.35 -5.91
CA LEU A 168 -18.97 -4.68 -6.70
C LEU A 168 -19.48 -4.24 -8.08
N MET A 169 -20.32 -5.05 -8.74
CA MET A 169 -20.88 -4.76 -10.07
C MET A 169 -21.75 -3.49 -10.12
N ASN A 170 -22.33 -3.06 -8.99
CA ASN A 170 -23.21 -1.88 -8.91
C ASN A 170 -22.56 -0.69 -8.18
N SER A 171 -21.22 -0.71 -8.09
CA SER A 171 -20.46 0.24 -7.28
C SER A 171 -19.50 1.08 -8.11
N PHE A 172 -19.13 2.23 -7.54
CA PHE A 172 -18.02 3.04 -7.99
C PHE A 172 -16.74 2.57 -7.32
N LEU A 173 -15.88 1.86 -8.05
CA LEU A 173 -14.62 1.32 -7.56
C LEU A 173 -13.48 2.27 -7.91
N VAL A 174 -12.80 2.80 -6.91
CA VAL A 174 -11.70 3.74 -7.09
C VAL A 174 -10.42 3.09 -6.59
N PHE A 175 -9.47 2.85 -7.49
CA PHE A 175 -8.12 2.41 -7.16
C PHE A 175 -7.22 3.62 -7.11
N ASP A 176 -6.90 4.09 -5.90
CA ASP A 176 -5.92 5.18 -5.74
C ASP A 176 -4.50 4.64 -5.72
N GLU A 177 -3.56 5.47 -6.17
CA GLU A 177 -2.16 5.09 -6.41
C GLU A 177 -2.01 3.75 -7.14
N ALA A 178 -2.80 3.56 -8.22
CA ALA A 178 -2.93 2.29 -8.93
C ALA A 178 -1.60 1.71 -9.48
N HIS A 179 -0.54 2.52 -9.57
CA HIS A 179 0.80 2.05 -9.92
C HIS A 179 1.39 1.11 -8.85
N LEU A 180 1.04 1.27 -7.57
CA LEU A 180 1.48 0.41 -6.45
C LEU A 180 0.86 -0.99 -6.49
N ILE A 181 0.03 -1.28 -7.50
CA ILE A 181 -0.51 -2.62 -7.74
C ILE A 181 0.57 -3.52 -8.35
N GLN A 182 1.59 -2.94 -9.00
CA GLN A 182 2.70 -3.69 -9.60
C GLN A 182 3.50 -4.46 -8.53
N ASP A 183 3.67 -5.76 -8.77
CA ASP A 183 4.47 -6.68 -7.97
C ASP A 183 5.67 -7.20 -8.76
N GLU A 184 6.59 -7.87 -8.07
CA GLU A 184 7.87 -8.36 -8.60
C GLU A 184 7.75 -9.37 -9.75
N VAL A 185 6.59 -10.01 -9.93
CA VAL A 185 6.34 -10.93 -11.05
C VAL A 185 5.16 -10.51 -11.94
N PHE A 186 4.75 -9.26 -11.79
CA PHE A 186 3.69 -8.63 -12.58
C PHE A 186 2.38 -9.44 -12.57
N LEU A 187 2.09 -10.17 -11.48
CA LEU A 187 0.90 -11.00 -11.35
C LEU A 187 -0.34 -10.15 -11.12
N ALA A 188 -0.28 -9.22 -10.17
CA ALA A 188 -1.40 -8.42 -9.73
C ALA A 188 -1.95 -7.50 -10.83
N PRO A 189 -1.14 -6.80 -11.65
CA PRO A 189 -1.65 -6.06 -12.80
C PRO A 189 -2.45 -6.93 -13.77
N ARG A 190 -1.97 -8.14 -14.06
CA ARG A 190 -2.62 -9.06 -15.02
C ARG A 190 -3.92 -9.64 -14.48
N VAL A 191 -3.90 -10.12 -13.23
CA VAL A 191 -5.09 -10.67 -12.56
C VAL A 191 -6.14 -9.57 -12.37
N LEU A 192 -5.72 -8.39 -11.90
CA LEU A 192 -6.63 -7.28 -11.66
C LEU A 192 -7.25 -6.79 -12.97
N ALA A 193 -6.50 -6.67 -14.07
CA ALA A 193 -7.05 -6.26 -15.35
C ALA A 193 -8.21 -7.18 -15.80
N LYS A 194 -8.06 -8.51 -15.62
CA LYS A 194 -9.13 -9.47 -15.93
C LYS A 194 -10.37 -9.26 -15.06
N ILE A 195 -10.18 -9.12 -13.74
CA ILE A 195 -11.28 -8.90 -12.79
C ILE A 195 -12.00 -7.57 -13.07
N ILE A 196 -11.24 -6.50 -13.31
CA ILE A 196 -11.78 -5.17 -13.57
C ILE A 196 -12.59 -5.16 -14.86
N CYS A 197 -12.10 -5.76 -15.94
CA CYS A 197 -12.90 -5.83 -17.16
C CYS A 197 -14.18 -6.63 -16.95
N SER A 198 -14.14 -7.79 -16.26
CA SER A 198 -15.37 -8.52 -15.92
C SER A 198 -16.37 -7.69 -15.09
N LEU A 199 -15.89 -6.83 -14.20
CA LEU A 199 -16.75 -5.92 -13.43
C LEU A 199 -17.31 -4.77 -14.28
N VAL A 200 -16.47 -4.16 -15.12
CA VAL A 200 -16.84 -3.08 -16.04
C VAL A 200 -17.87 -3.57 -17.06
N ASP A 201 -17.64 -4.72 -17.66
CA ASP A 201 -18.55 -5.33 -18.64
C ASP A 201 -19.90 -5.69 -17.98
N ALA A 202 -19.90 -5.98 -16.67
CA ALA A 202 -21.10 -6.20 -15.88
C ALA A 202 -21.82 -4.92 -15.40
N GLY A 203 -21.25 -3.74 -15.67
CA GLY A 203 -21.86 -2.44 -15.34
C GLY A 203 -21.15 -1.62 -14.27
N ALA A 204 -20.06 -2.11 -13.67
CA ALA A 204 -19.32 -1.36 -12.66
C ALA A 204 -18.65 -0.12 -13.26
N ILE A 205 -18.55 0.93 -12.45
CA ILE A 205 -17.75 2.11 -12.76
C ILE A 205 -16.43 1.97 -12.01
N VAL A 206 -15.32 1.92 -12.73
CA VAL A 206 -13.99 1.77 -12.17
C VAL A 206 -13.15 2.98 -12.53
N LEU A 207 -12.51 3.60 -11.54
CA LEU A 207 -11.59 4.71 -11.71
C LEU A 207 -10.21 4.34 -11.15
N PHE A 208 -9.18 4.45 -11.98
CA PHE A 208 -7.77 4.34 -11.56
C PHE A 208 -7.18 5.74 -11.44
N SER A 209 -6.70 6.08 -10.25
CA SER A 209 -6.01 7.33 -9.95
C SER A 209 -4.52 7.04 -9.76
N THR A 210 -3.66 7.73 -10.52
CA THR A 210 -2.22 7.46 -10.51
C THR A 210 -1.42 8.63 -11.06
N ALA A 211 -0.13 8.70 -10.72
CA ALA A 211 0.82 9.60 -11.36
C ALA A 211 1.69 8.89 -12.41
N THR A 212 1.89 7.56 -12.28
CA THR A 212 3.03 6.86 -12.90
C THR A 212 2.66 5.47 -13.43
N LEU A 213 1.50 5.32 -14.07
CA LEU A 213 1.08 4.02 -14.64
C LEU A 213 1.73 3.79 -16.03
N PRO A 214 2.54 2.73 -16.22
CA PRO A 214 3.08 2.35 -17.53
C PRO A 214 1.97 2.11 -18.57
N SER A 215 2.21 2.55 -19.80
CA SER A 215 1.27 2.36 -20.91
C SER A 215 1.05 0.87 -21.23
N GLU A 216 2.06 0.03 -21.06
CA GLU A 216 1.97 -1.42 -21.30
C GLU A 216 0.95 -2.11 -20.39
N ILE A 217 0.69 -1.58 -19.18
CA ILE A 217 -0.37 -2.11 -18.30
C ILE A 217 -1.74 -1.97 -18.95
N LEU A 218 -1.96 -0.92 -19.75
CA LEU A 218 -3.24 -0.68 -20.43
C LEU A 218 -3.58 -1.79 -21.43
N ASN A 219 -2.57 -2.47 -21.99
CA ASN A 219 -2.76 -3.57 -22.94
C ASN A 219 -3.40 -4.81 -22.28
N TYR A 220 -3.33 -4.95 -20.96
CA TYR A 220 -3.99 -6.05 -20.25
C TYR A 220 -5.48 -5.78 -20.03
N PHE A 221 -5.94 -4.53 -20.11
CA PHE A 221 -7.35 -4.18 -19.99
C PHE A 221 -8.08 -4.42 -21.31
N SER A 222 -8.61 -5.63 -21.47
CA SER A 222 -9.42 -6.05 -22.63
C SER A 222 -10.92 -5.97 -22.33
N CYS A 223 -11.39 -4.80 -21.87
CA CYS A 223 -12.80 -4.58 -21.55
C CYS A 223 -13.60 -4.30 -22.83
N GLU A 224 -14.94 -4.50 -22.82
CA GLU A 224 -15.78 -4.25 -24.00
C GLU A 224 -15.72 -2.79 -24.47
N GLU A 225 -15.80 -1.87 -23.50
CA GLU A 225 -15.63 -0.43 -23.74
C GLU A 225 -14.17 -0.03 -23.47
N LYS A 226 -13.61 0.81 -24.36
CA LYS A 226 -12.22 1.27 -24.21
C LYS A 226 -12.06 2.14 -22.95
N PRO A 227 -10.93 2.02 -22.23
CA PRO A 227 -10.65 2.89 -21.09
C PRO A 227 -10.63 4.37 -21.49
N VAL A 228 -11.23 5.24 -20.66
CA VAL A 228 -11.19 6.69 -20.83
C VAL A 228 -9.97 7.24 -20.11
N LEU A 229 -9.05 7.82 -20.87
CA LEU A 229 -7.84 8.44 -20.31
C LEU A 229 -8.05 9.94 -20.11
N ILE A 230 -7.81 10.40 -18.88
CA ILE A 230 -7.81 11.81 -18.48
C ILE A 230 -6.42 12.13 -17.92
N LYS A 231 -5.62 12.86 -18.69
CA LYS A 231 -4.29 13.31 -18.27
C LYS A 231 -4.32 14.78 -17.89
N GLN A 232 -3.64 15.15 -16.82
CA GLN A 232 -3.46 16.52 -16.41
C GLN A 232 -2.03 16.75 -15.91
N SER A 233 -1.31 17.64 -16.58
CA SER A 233 -0.02 18.16 -16.11
C SER A 233 -0.22 19.37 -15.19
N GLU A 234 0.74 19.63 -14.31
CA GLU A 234 0.71 20.78 -13.38
C GLU A 234 2.09 21.44 -13.36
N GLU A 235 2.14 22.76 -13.54
CA GLU A 235 3.38 23.52 -13.31
C GLU A 235 3.73 23.47 -11.83
N ARG A 236 4.95 23.04 -11.52
CA ARG A 236 5.41 22.91 -10.14
C ARG A 236 6.87 23.32 -10.00
N THR A 237 7.23 23.81 -8.81
CA THR A 237 8.64 24.03 -8.47
C THR A 237 9.40 22.71 -8.55
N GLN A 238 10.40 22.67 -9.43
CA GLN A 238 11.19 21.47 -9.63
C GLN A 238 12.31 21.39 -8.59
N PRO A 239 12.43 20.27 -7.86
CA PRO A 239 13.60 20.05 -7.01
C PRO A 239 14.85 19.88 -7.87
N LYS A 240 15.99 20.34 -7.38
CA LYS A 240 17.29 20.03 -8.00
C LYS A 240 17.57 18.54 -7.83
N ILE A 241 17.87 17.84 -8.92
CA ILE A 241 18.25 16.43 -8.88
C ILE A 241 19.77 16.34 -9.10
N ASP A 242 20.50 15.89 -8.08
CA ASP A 242 21.93 15.64 -8.09
C ASP A 242 22.19 14.14 -8.25
N ILE A 243 22.87 13.79 -9.34
CA ILE A 243 23.19 12.40 -9.70
C ILE A 243 24.70 12.15 -9.75
N ASP A 244 25.54 13.05 -9.21
CA ASP A 244 27.00 12.91 -9.28
C ASP A 244 27.46 11.69 -8.50
N ASN A 245 26.87 11.44 -7.33
CA ASN A 245 27.14 10.22 -6.56
C ASN A 245 26.74 8.95 -7.32
N PHE A 246 25.57 8.94 -7.96
CA PHE A 246 25.14 7.84 -8.82
C PHE A 246 26.12 7.58 -9.97
N LYS A 247 26.51 8.64 -10.72
CA LYS A 247 27.45 8.53 -11.85
C LYS A 247 28.83 8.00 -11.44
N ASN A 248 29.30 8.40 -10.25
CA ASN A 248 30.58 7.97 -9.72
C ASN A 248 30.54 6.58 -9.04
N GLY A 249 29.39 5.90 -9.04
CA GLY A 249 29.25 4.59 -8.39
C GLY A 249 29.32 4.66 -6.85
N ASN A 250 29.06 5.83 -6.28
CA ASN A 250 29.14 6.03 -4.83
C ASN A 250 27.89 5.49 -4.14
N SER A 251 28.10 4.50 -3.26
CA SER A 251 27.08 4.01 -2.33
C SER A 251 26.75 5.05 -1.25
N LEU A 252 25.48 5.08 -0.82
CA LEU A 252 25.02 5.90 0.29
C LEU A 252 25.54 5.33 1.61
N THR A 253 26.27 6.15 2.38
CA THR A 253 26.79 5.81 3.71
C THR A 253 26.37 6.88 4.73
N PRO A 254 26.25 6.54 6.02
CA PRO A 254 25.76 7.46 7.05
C PRO A 254 26.55 8.77 7.16
N GLU A 255 27.85 8.75 6.89
CA GLU A 255 28.76 9.90 7.01
C GLU A 255 28.45 10.99 5.98
N LYS A 256 27.86 10.63 4.84
CA LYS A 256 27.50 11.55 3.75
C LYS A 256 26.18 12.30 4.01
N ILE A 257 25.48 11.98 5.08
CA ILE A 257 24.15 12.49 5.39
C ILE A 257 24.23 13.67 6.36
N GLU A 258 23.62 14.77 5.95
CA GLU A 258 23.50 16.00 6.72
C GLU A 258 22.03 16.30 7.03
N CYS A 259 21.76 16.65 8.29
CA CYS A 259 20.44 17.09 8.71
C CYS A 259 20.38 18.62 8.60
N ASN A 260 19.94 19.11 7.45
CA ASN A 260 19.72 20.53 7.18
C ASN A 260 18.24 20.72 6.84
N GLY A 261 17.49 21.43 7.69
CA GLY A 261 16.04 21.50 7.53
C GLY A 261 15.36 20.16 7.79
N ARG A 262 14.44 19.80 6.89
CA ARG A 262 13.74 18.51 6.92
C ARG A 262 14.39 17.56 5.93
N THR A 263 15.10 16.55 6.45
CA THR A 263 15.83 15.59 5.64
C THR A 263 15.09 14.25 5.57
N LEU A 264 14.90 13.73 4.36
CA LEU A 264 14.41 12.38 4.10
C LEU A 264 15.56 11.51 3.58
N VAL A 265 15.75 10.33 4.16
CA VAL A 265 16.70 9.32 3.71
C VAL A 265 15.91 8.06 3.35
N VAL A 266 15.90 7.66 2.08
CA VAL A 266 15.20 6.46 1.61
C VAL A 266 16.20 5.45 1.06
N VAL A 267 16.27 4.30 1.71
CA VAL A 267 17.09 3.16 1.29
C VAL A 267 16.23 1.95 0.98
N ASN A 268 16.76 0.99 0.23
CA ASN A 268 15.95 -0.09 -0.31
C ASN A 268 15.65 -1.21 0.71
N THR A 269 16.50 -1.38 1.73
CA THR A 269 16.40 -2.49 2.70
C THR A 269 16.29 -2.00 4.14
N VAL A 270 15.55 -2.76 4.96
CA VAL A 270 15.37 -2.46 6.40
C VAL A 270 16.69 -2.46 7.16
N LYS A 271 17.56 -3.44 6.89
CA LYS A 271 18.89 -3.54 7.51
C LYS A 271 19.69 -2.24 7.33
N LYS A 272 19.81 -1.76 6.09
CA LYS A 272 20.53 -0.51 5.82
C LYS A 272 19.87 0.72 6.45
N ALA A 273 18.53 0.75 6.50
CA ALA A 273 17.80 1.84 7.17
C ALA A 273 18.12 1.89 8.67
N ARG A 274 18.19 0.72 9.33
CA ARG A 274 18.56 0.60 10.75
C ARG A 274 20.01 0.99 11.00
N GLU A 275 20.94 0.55 10.15
CA GLU A 275 22.36 0.93 10.22
C GLU A 275 22.54 2.45 10.14
N ILE A 276 21.91 3.11 9.15
CA ILE A 276 21.94 4.57 9.00
C ILE A 276 21.26 5.27 10.18
N TYR A 277 20.09 4.80 10.60
CA TYR A 277 19.36 5.38 11.73
C TYR A 277 20.20 5.37 13.01
N SER A 278 20.81 4.23 13.34
CA SER A 278 21.64 4.08 14.54
C SER A 278 22.80 5.07 14.57
N TYR A 279 23.50 5.22 13.44
CA TYR A 279 24.58 6.19 13.31
C TYR A 279 24.09 7.64 13.46
N LEU A 280 23.01 8.01 12.76
CA LEU A 280 22.52 9.39 12.75
C LEU A 280 21.89 9.80 14.06
N LYS A 281 21.26 8.86 14.79
CA LYS A 281 20.70 9.11 16.12
C LYS A 281 21.77 9.54 17.14
N GLY A 282 23.02 9.08 16.97
CA GLY A 282 24.15 9.54 17.78
C GLY A 282 24.66 10.94 17.41
N LYS A 283 24.22 11.50 16.27
CA LYS A 283 24.73 12.75 15.70
C LYS A 283 23.70 13.90 15.72
N TYR A 284 22.40 13.61 15.67
CA TYR A 284 21.33 14.61 15.61
C TYR A 284 20.18 14.26 16.59
N ASP A 285 19.47 15.27 17.08
CA ASP A 285 18.45 15.11 18.14
C ASP A 285 17.11 14.52 17.64
N HIS A 286 16.67 14.90 16.43
CA HIS A 286 15.35 14.58 15.90
C HIS A 286 15.44 13.59 14.74
N VAL A 287 15.92 12.39 15.05
CA VAL A 287 16.09 11.30 14.08
C VAL A 287 15.01 10.24 14.27
N PHE A 288 14.33 9.90 13.20
CA PHE A 288 13.24 8.93 13.17
C PHE A 288 13.50 7.85 12.12
N ILE A 289 12.87 6.69 12.31
CA ILE A 289 12.89 5.58 11.34
C ILE A 289 11.48 5.11 11.02
N LEU A 290 11.26 4.75 9.75
CA LEU A 290 9.99 4.19 9.28
C LEU A 290 10.19 3.07 8.25
N HIS A 291 9.75 1.85 8.59
CA HIS A 291 9.70 0.70 7.67
C HIS A 291 8.59 -0.30 8.02
N SER A 292 8.49 -1.38 7.24
CA SER A 292 7.42 -2.40 7.37
C SER A 292 7.57 -3.31 8.60
N LEU A 293 8.78 -3.54 9.09
CA LEU A 293 9.06 -4.40 10.26
C LEU A 293 8.93 -3.68 11.61
N MET A 294 8.08 -2.67 11.70
CA MET A 294 7.73 -1.98 12.95
C MET A 294 6.31 -2.37 13.37
N THR A 295 6.06 -2.39 14.67
CA THR A 295 4.70 -2.54 15.21
C THR A 295 3.83 -1.34 14.81
N ASN A 296 2.52 -1.56 14.78
CA ASN A 296 1.54 -0.49 14.55
C ASN A 296 1.69 0.67 15.55
N GLU A 297 1.98 0.35 16.81
CA GLU A 297 2.23 1.34 17.87
C GLU A 297 3.45 2.20 17.57
N ASP A 298 4.62 1.60 17.32
CA ASP A 298 5.86 2.36 17.08
C ASP A 298 5.78 3.19 15.81
N ARG A 299 5.18 2.63 14.75
CA ARG A 299 4.89 3.38 13.52
C ARG A 299 4.03 4.61 13.80
N THR A 300 2.95 4.46 14.58
CA THR A 300 2.04 5.55 14.92
C THR A 300 2.74 6.60 15.79
N ASN A 301 3.54 6.16 16.78
CA ASN A 301 4.31 7.03 17.64
C ASN A 301 5.34 7.87 16.86
N THR A 302 6.05 7.26 15.92
CA THR A 302 6.97 7.98 15.03
C THR A 302 6.25 9.03 14.21
N ILE A 303 5.12 8.67 13.58
CA ILE A 303 4.33 9.60 12.75
C ILE A 303 3.84 10.78 13.60
N ASN A 304 3.31 10.53 14.81
CA ASN A 304 2.83 11.59 15.71
C ASN A 304 3.94 12.58 16.09
N LYS A 305 5.14 12.09 16.41
CA LYS A 305 6.30 12.95 16.74
C LYS A 305 6.69 13.82 15.54
N ILE A 306 6.72 13.24 14.34
CA ILE A 306 7.01 13.98 13.10
C ILE A 306 5.93 15.03 12.81
N ASP A 307 4.65 14.68 12.97
CA ASP A 307 3.51 15.59 12.82
C ASP A 307 3.68 16.86 13.68
N ASP A 308 4.12 16.69 14.92
CA ASP A 308 4.32 17.80 15.84
C ASP A 308 5.54 18.66 15.49
N LEU A 309 6.62 18.06 15.01
CA LEU A 309 7.78 18.81 14.52
C LEU A 309 7.46 19.57 13.22
N ASP A 310 6.72 18.97 12.28
CA ASP A 310 6.30 19.61 11.02
C ASP A 310 5.42 20.84 11.28
N LYS A 311 4.44 20.72 12.18
CA LYS A 311 3.57 21.86 12.58
C LYS A 311 4.38 23.03 13.16
N ASN A 312 5.39 22.71 13.96
CA ASN A 312 6.26 23.70 14.59
C ASN A 312 7.42 24.16 13.67
N LYS A 313 7.43 23.72 12.42
CA LYS A 313 8.49 23.99 11.42
C LYS A 313 9.90 23.70 11.94
N LYS A 314 10.05 22.64 12.75
CA LYS A 314 11.34 22.21 13.29
C LYS A 314 12.09 21.32 12.29
N GLU A 315 13.40 21.29 12.45
CA GLU A 315 14.29 20.38 11.71
C GLU A 315 14.13 18.96 12.23
N PHE A 316 14.14 17.99 11.32
CA PHE A 316 14.13 16.57 11.65
C PHE A 316 14.65 15.74 10.49
N LEU A 317 15.10 14.53 10.81
CA LEU A 317 15.58 13.55 9.85
C LEU A 317 14.74 12.30 9.93
N LEU A 318 14.18 11.87 8.80
CA LEU A 318 13.47 10.60 8.67
C LEU A 318 14.27 9.64 7.80
N VAL A 319 14.70 8.52 8.38
CA VAL A 319 15.25 7.38 7.65
C VAL A 319 14.13 6.38 7.37
N GLY A 320 14.09 5.78 6.19
CA GLY A 320 13.14 4.71 5.94
C GLY A 320 13.34 3.98 4.64
N THR A 321 12.37 3.13 4.34
CA THR A 321 12.31 2.38 3.09
C THR A 321 11.14 2.83 2.22
N GLN A 322 10.64 1.97 1.34
CA GLN A 322 9.43 2.19 0.53
C GLN A 322 8.21 2.56 1.40
N ALA A 323 8.23 2.21 2.69
CA ALA A 323 7.22 2.61 3.67
C ALA A 323 7.06 4.14 3.82
N THR A 324 8.05 4.93 3.40
CA THR A 324 8.02 6.41 3.40
C THR A 324 7.48 6.99 2.09
N GLU A 325 7.45 6.19 1.02
CA GLU A 325 6.96 6.62 -0.30
C GLU A 325 5.46 6.90 -0.26
N VAL A 326 4.76 6.36 0.75
CA VAL A 326 3.30 6.25 0.78
C VAL A 326 2.75 6.63 2.16
N GLY A 327 1.69 7.44 2.21
CA GLY A 327 1.00 7.82 3.45
C GLY A 327 1.66 8.92 4.31
N LEU A 328 2.75 9.54 3.84
CA LEU A 328 3.34 10.72 4.48
C LEU A 328 2.91 12.02 3.78
N ASP A 329 2.20 12.90 4.48
CA ASP A 329 1.71 14.18 3.95
C ASP A 329 2.60 15.38 4.36
N TYR A 330 3.91 15.15 4.42
CA TYR A 330 4.91 16.16 4.78
C TYR A 330 5.77 16.52 3.57
N SER A 331 6.29 17.75 3.56
CA SER A 331 7.29 18.19 2.58
C SER A 331 8.66 18.20 3.24
N PHE A 332 9.63 17.63 2.54
CA PHE A 332 11.05 17.67 2.92
C PHE A 332 11.81 18.70 2.08
N ASP A 333 12.97 19.10 2.56
CA ASP A 333 13.88 20.03 1.88
C ASP A 333 15.00 19.28 1.15
N THR A 334 15.50 18.20 1.78
CA THR A 334 16.56 17.36 1.22
C THR A 334 16.13 15.90 1.17
N LEU A 335 16.38 15.23 0.04
CA LEU A 335 16.22 13.79 -0.12
C LEU A 335 17.58 13.14 -0.39
N TYR A 336 17.94 12.13 0.40
CA TYR A 336 19.00 11.17 0.08
C TYR A 336 18.34 9.85 -0.32
N THR A 337 18.60 9.35 -1.52
CA THR A 337 18.01 8.08 -1.97
C THR A 337 18.98 7.24 -2.77
N GLU A 338 18.84 5.93 -2.64
CA GLU A 338 19.49 4.96 -3.52
C GLU A 338 18.72 4.82 -4.84
N THR A 339 19.40 4.30 -5.86
CA THR A 339 18.76 3.78 -7.08
C THR A 339 17.65 2.79 -6.70
N ALA A 340 16.47 2.99 -7.25
CA ALA A 340 15.28 2.18 -7.08
C ALA A 340 14.53 2.18 -8.43
N PRO A 341 13.44 1.42 -8.59
CA PRO A 341 12.59 1.55 -9.77
C PRO A 341 12.18 3.01 -10.03
N ILE A 342 12.06 3.37 -11.31
CA ILE A 342 11.91 4.78 -11.70
C ILE A 342 10.66 5.44 -11.11
N ASP A 343 9.58 4.70 -10.98
CA ASP A 343 8.32 5.15 -10.37
C ASP A 343 8.49 5.41 -8.86
N SER A 344 9.23 4.56 -8.13
CA SER A 344 9.62 4.84 -6.75
C SER A 344 10.51 6.08 -6.64
N LEU A 345 11.48 6.28 -7.55
CA LEU A 345 12.30 7.49 -7.54
C LEU A 345 11.45 8.75 -7.76
N ILE A 346 10.54 8.74 -8.73
CA ILE A 346 9.62 9.85 -9.00
C ILE A 346 8.76 10.16 -7.76
N GLN A 347 8.27 9.12 -7.07
CA GLN A 347 7.50 9.29 -5.83
C GLN A 347 8.33 9.89 -4.70
N ARG A 348 9.54 9.37 -4.47
CA ARG A 348 10.48 9.87 -3.44
C ARG A 348 10.81 11.34 -3.70
N ILE A 349 11.15 11.69 -4.94
CA ILE A 349 11.44 13.08 -5.33
C ILE A 349 10.17 13.95 -5.22
N GLY A 350 8.98 13.39 -5.46
CA GLY A 350 7.71 14.06 -5.22
C GLY A 350 7.37 14.34 -3.74
N ARG A 351 8.23 13.94 -2.79
CA ARG A 351 8.11 14.29 -1.35
C ARG A 351 8.91 15.54 -0.95
N ILE A 352 9.72 16.08 -1.85
CA ILE A 352 10.43 17.35 -1.65
C ILE A 352 9.81 18.47 -2.50
N GLY A 353 10.02 19.73 -2.10
CA GLY A 353 9.64 20.90 -2.90
C GLY A 353 8.13 21.21 -2.97
N ARG A 354 7.28 20.56 -2.17
CA ARG A 354 5.81 20.77 -2.22
C ARG A 354 5.35 22.15 -1.77
N GLN A 355 6.18 22.88 -1.01
CA GLN A 355 5.86 24.22 -0.49
C GLN A 355 6.53 25.35 -1.29
N GLY A 356 7.11 25.06 -2.46
CA GLY A 356 7.81 26.05 -3.28
C GLY A 356 9.20 26.42 -2.78
N ASN A 357 9.70 25.75 -1.73
CA ASN A 357 11.06 25.93 -1.22
C ASN A 357 12.09 25.29 -2.16
N ALA A 358 13.27 25.90 -2.22
CA ALA A 358 14.44 25.28 -2.84
C ALA A 358 14.71 23.94 -2.14
N SER A 359 14.76 22.87 -2.94
CA SER A 359 14.94 21.50 -2.44
C SER A 359 15.85 20.70 -3.36
N ILE A 360 16.51 19.70 -2.80
CA ILE A 360 17.49 18.89 -3.52
C ILE A 360 17.30 17.39 -3.24
N ALA A 361 17.31 16.59 -4.31
CA ALA A 361 17.40 15.14 -4.26
C ALA A 361 18.80 14.70 -4.66
N LYS A 362 19.51 14.01 -3.75
CA LYS A 362 20.83 13.42 -3.98
C LYS A 362 20.67 11.91 -4.20
N LEU A 363 20.96 11.45 -5.42
CA LEU A 363 20.83 10.05 -5.82
C LEU A 363 22.18 9.32 -5.71
N TYR A 364 22.14 8.14 -5.09
CA TYR A 364 23.30 7.28 -4.86
C TYR A 364 23.15 5.94 -5.58
N TYR A 365 24.28 5.37 -6.01
CA TYR A 365 24.30 4.06 -6.63
C TYR A 365 23.95 2.96 -5.62
N THR A 366 23.24 1.92 -6.07
CA THR A 366 22.98 0.71 -5.27
C THR A 366 23.78 -0.46 -5.85
N GLU A 367 24.59 -1.11 -5.00
CA GLU A 367 25.34 -2.30 -5.39
C GLU A 367 24.46 -3.56 -5.48
N LYS A 368 23.35 -3.57 -4.74
CA LYS A 368 22.39 -4.68 -4.72
C LYS A 368 21.02 -4.19 -5.18
N SER A 369 20.38 -4.93 -6.07
CA SER A 369 19.05 -4.60 -6.57
C SER A 369 17.94 -4.91 -5.58
N ALA A 370 18.17 -5.85 -4.65
CA ALA A 370 17.19 -6.28 -3.67
C ALA A 370 16.58 -5.08 -2.90
N PRO A 371 15.25 -5.04 -2.70
CA PRO A 371 14.28 -6.10 -2.96
C PRO A 371 13.74 -6.13 -4.41
N TYR A 372 14.30 -5.31 -5.30
CA TYR A 372 13.83 -5.20 -6.69
C TYR A 372 14.58 -6.14 -7.63
N GLU A 373 13.97 -6.33 -8.79
CA GLU A 373 14.50 -7.13 -9.89
C GLU A 373 15.64 -6.42 -10.62
N ASP A 374 16.74 -7.14 -10.87
CA ASP A 374 17.95 -6.60 -11.50
C ASP A 374 17.66 -5.90 -12.83
N ILE A 375 16.75 -6.48 -13.64
CA ILE A 375 16.37 -5.89 -14.93
C ILE A 375 15.71 -4.51 -14.77
N VAL A 376 14.90 -4.32 -13.73
CA VAL A 376 14.21 -3.05 -13.47
C VAL A 376 15.23 -1.99 -13.03
N ILE A 377 16.16 -2.36 -12.14
CA ILE A 377 17.23 -1.46 -11.68
C ILE A 377 18.19 -1.11 -12.81
N LEU A 378 18.54 -2.06 -13.68
CA LEU A 378 19.37 -1.82 -14.85
C LEU A 378 18.72 -0.82 -15.81
N HIS A 379 17.46 -1.05 -16.19
CA HIS A 379 16.74 -0.14 -17.07
C HIS A 379 16.52 1.23 -16.44
N THR A 380 16.26 1.29 -15.13
CA THR A 380 16.16 2.56 -14.40
C THR A 380 17.49 3.32 -14.45
N SER A 381 18.61 2.64 -14.22
CA SER A 381 19.95 3.24 -14.26
C SER A 381 20.26 3.90 -15.61
N ASN A 382 19.77 3.32 -16.71
CA ASN A 382 19.95 3.86 -18.06
C ASN A 382 19.15 5.16 -18.31
N VAL A 383 18.06 5.41 -17.57
CA VAL A 383 17.18 6.57 -17.79
C VAL A 383 17.25 7.62 -16.68
N ILE A 384 17.99 7.39 -15.58
CA ILE A 384 18.15 8.36 -14.48
C ILE A 384 18.67 9.72 -14.98
N GLY A 385 19.53 9.73 -16.00
CA GLY A 385 20.02 10.98 -16.60
C GLY A 385 18.91 11.85 -17.20
N GLU A 386 17.91 11.22 -17.83
CA GLU A 386 16.76 11.91 -18.42
C GLU A 386 15.82 12.48 -17.35
N LEU A 387 15.77 11.85 -16.17
CA LEU A 387 14.94 12.31 -15.05
C LEU A 387 15.38 13.71 -14.56
N VAL A 388 16.68 14.02 -14.64
CA VAL A 388 17.22 15.33 -14.24
C VAL A 388 16.66 16.46 -15.10
N SER A 389 16.47 16.21 -16.40
CA SER A 389 15.93 17.18 -17.36
C SER A 389 14.40 17.18 -17.43
N THR A 390 13.72 16.29 -16.73
CA THR A 390 12.28 16.10 -16.85
C THR A 390 11.53 16.85 -15.76
N GLU A 391 10.59 17.69 -16.17
CA GLU A 391 9.65 18.31 -15.24
C GLU A 391 8.70 17.25 -14.69
N LEU A 392 8.77 17.02 -13.38
CA LEU A 392 7.95 16.02 -12.70
C LEU A 392 6.44 16.35 -12.70
N GLY A 393 6.06 17.55 -13.13
CA GLY A 393 4.68 17.97 -13.39
C GLY A 393 4.17 17.60 -14.79
N ASP A 394 5.07 17.28 -15.73
CA ASP A 394 4.73 16.85 -17.08
C ASP A 394 4.48 15.34 -17.10
N ILE A 395 3.20 14.97 -17.08
CA ILE A 395 2.76 13.57 -17.07
C ILE A 395 3.19 12.82 -18.34
N ASP A 396 3.25 13.49 -19.49
CA ASP A 396 3.60 12.81 -20.74
C ASP A 396 5.09 12.46 -20.80
N GLN A 397 5.97 13.37 -20.35
CA GLN A 397 7.40 13.06 -20.22
C GLN A 397 7.65 11.99 -19.17
N ILE A 398 6.99 12.08 -18.02
CA ILE A 398 7.11 11.08 -16.96
C ILE A 398 6.66 9.70 -17.43
N THR A 399 5.53 9.63 -18.15
CA THR A 399 5.04 8.37 -18.73
C THR A 399 6.05 7.79 -19.72
N LYS A 400 6.69 8.62 -20.56
CA LYS A 400 7.73 8.15 -21.50
C LYS A 400 8.92 7.53 -20.79
N ILE A 401 9.40 8.12 -19.69
CA ILE A 401 10.52 7.56 -18.93
C ILE A 401 10.11 6.23 -18.27
N ILE A 402 8.90 6.18 -17.69
CA ILE A 402 8.36 4.96 -17.09
C ILE A 402 8.26 3.84 -18.14
N ASP A 403 7.77 4.13 -19.34
CA ASP A 403 7.64 3.16 -20.43
C ASP A 403 8.98 2.64 -20.95
N LYS A 404 10.07 3.42 -20.83
CA LYS A 404 11.44 2.93 -21.12
C LYS A 404 11.93 1.90 -20.10
N VAL A 405 11.46 1.98 -18.86
CA VAL A 405 11.80 1.01 -17.80
C VAL A 405 10.88 -0.18 -17.83
N TYR A 406 9.58 0.05 -17.92
CA TYR A 406 8.54 -0.98 -17.96
C TYR A 406 8.07 -1.24 -19.39
N GLY A 407 9.02 -1.36 -20.31
CA GLY A 407 8.74 -1.76 -21.68
C GLY A 407 8.37 -3.24 -21.78
N LYS A 408 7.83 -3.63 -22.94
CA LYS A 408 7.38 -4.99 -23.24
C LYS A 408 8.37 -6.09 -22.80
N VAL A 409 9.66 -5.95 -23.10
CA VAL A 409 10.70 -6.94 -22.73
C VAL A 409 10.81 -7.15 -21.22
N VAL A 410 10.77 -6.06 -20.45
CA VAL A 410 10.86 -6.12 -18.99
C VAL A 410 9.61 -6.79 -18.43
N ILE A 411 8.44 -6.34 -18.87
CA ILE A 411 7.16 -6.89 -18.42
C ILE A 411 6.99 -8.37 -18.77
N GLU A 412 7.41 -8.80 -19.96
CA GLU A 412 7.41 -10.23 -20.35
C GLU A 412 8.31 -11.05 -19.42
N ARG A 413 9.52 -10.56 -19.12
CA ARG A 413 10.45 -11.25 -18.21
C ARG A 413 9.90 -11.37 -16.78
N LEU A 414 9.30 -10.31 -16.26
CA LEU A 414 8.65 -10.33 -14.94
C LEU A 414 7.45 -11.29 -14.96
N SER A 415 6.63 -11.21 -16.02
CA SER A 415 5.41 -12.01 -16.16
C SER A 415 5.68 -13.51 -16.23
N GLU A 416 6.78 -13.93 -16.87
CA GLU A 416 7.19 -15.34 -16.95
C GLU A 416 7.50 -15.93 -15.56
N LYS A 417 8.10 -15.17 -14.64
CA LYS A 417 8.31 -15.61 -13.24
C LYS A 417 6.99 -15.92 -12.54
N GLY A 418 5.95 -15.14 -12.83
CA GLY A 418 4.62 -15.26 -12.24
C GLY A 418 3.66 -16.18 -13.00
N LYS A 419 4.10 -16.79 -14.11
CA LYS A 419 3.22 -17.47 -15.07
C LYS A 419 2.41 -18.61 -14.47
N LYS A 420 3.03 -19.43 -13.62
CA LYS A 420 2.34 -20.53 -12.93
C LYS A 420 1.20 -20.02 -12.05
N PHE A 421 1.43 -18.95 -11.29
CA PHE A 421 0.40 -18.33 -10.45
C PHE A 421 -0.72 -17.74 -11.31
N TYR A 422 -0.36 -17.06 -12.41
CA TYR A 422 -1.33 -16.48 -13.33
C TYR A 422 -2.24 -17.54 -13.96
N LEU A 423 -1.67 -18.63 -14.51
CA LEU A 423 -2.45 -19.71 -15.11
C LEU A 423 -3.42 -20.34 -14.11
N LYS A 424 -2.97 -20.59 -12.87
CA LYS A 424 -3.83 -21.10 -11.80
C LYS A 424 -4.98 -20.12 -11.49
N THR A 425 -4.70 -18.82 -11.47
CA THR A 425 -5.74 -17.80 -11.26
C THR A 425 -6.74 -17.74 -12.42
N ILE A 426 -6.29 -17.93 -13.66
CA ILE A 426 -7.20 -17.99 -14.82
C ILE A 426 -8.07 -19.24 -14.76
N GLU A 427 -7.50 -20.42 -14.50
CA GLU A 427 -8.25 -21.66 -14.30
C GLU A 427 -9.29 -21.53 -13.17
N TYR A 428 -8.92 -20.88 -12.07
CA TYR A 428 -9.86 -20.56 -10.99
C TYR A 428 -11.01 -19.67 -11.46
N LEU A 429 -10.71 -18.61 -12.20
CA LEU A 429 -11.71 -17.67 -12.72
C LEU A 429 -12.66 -18.33 -13.72
N GLU A 430 -12.15 -19.22 -14.58
CA GLU A 430 -12.97 -19.97 -15.54
C GLU A 430 -13.97 -20.90 -14.86
N ASN A 431 -13.59 -21.47 -13.71
CA ASN A 431 -14.44 -22.35 -12.90
C ASN A 431 -15.29 -21.59 -11.85
N LEU A 432 -15.13 -20.27 -11.74
CA LEU A 432 -15.89 -19.45 -10.79
C LEU A 432 -17.25 -19.06 -11.40
N HIS A 433 -18.28 -19.84 -11.10
CA HIS A 433 -19.62 -19.63 -11.64
C HIS A 433 -20.62 -19.06 -10.63
N LEU A 434 -21.58 -18.28 -11.12
CA LEU A 434 -22.73 -17.86 -10.34
C LEU A 434 -23.51 -19.08 -9.84
N PHE A 435 -23.94 -19.02 -8.58
CA PHE A 435 -24.69 -20.10 -7.89
C PHE A 435 -23.94 -21.43 -7.71
N ALA A 436 -22.65 -21.50 -8.04
CA ALA A 436 -21.79 -22.64 -7.76
C ALA A 436 -20.95 -22.41 -6.50
N TYR A 437 -20.42 -23.49 -5.92
CA TYR A 437 -19.34 -23.39 -4.95
C TYR A 437 -18.08 -22.90 -5.64
N PRO A 438 -17.29 -22.01 -5.01
CA PRO A 438 -16.01 -21.63 -5.57
C PRO A 438 -15.08 -22.85 -5.68
N PRO A 439 -14.16 -22.87 -6.65
CA PRO A 439 -13.17 -23.93 -6.75
C PRO A 439 -12.38 -24.10 -5.46
N ASP A 440 -12.02 -25.33 -5.10
CA ASP A 440 -11.26 -25.66 -3.88
C ASP A 440 -9.75 -25.40 -4.03
N GLU A 441 -9.42 -24.30 -4.69
CA GLU A 441 -8.06 -23.88 -4.95
C GLU A 441 -7.76 -22.53 -4.32
N THR A 442 -6.58 -22.42 -3.71
CA THR A 442 -6.07 -21.12 -3.29
C THR A 442 -5.31 -20.48 -4.44
N VAL A 443 -5.82 -19.32 -4.87
CA VAL A 443 -5.16 -18.38 -5.77
C VAL A 443 -4.72 -17.13 -5.03
N PHE A 444 -3.74 -16.42 -5.58
CA PHE A 444 -3.14 -15.24 -4.98
C PHE A 444 -3.14 -14.09 -5.98
N LEU A 445 -3.43 -12.87 -5.49
CA LEU A 445 -3.32 -11.65 -6.29
C LEU A 445 -1.85 -11.28 -6.54
N ARG A 446 -1.00 -11.47 -5.53
CA ARG A 446 0.44 -11.20 -5.54
C ARG A 446 1.17 -12.49 -5.16
N PRO A 447 2.43 -12.70 -5.56
CA PRO A 447 3.20 -13.89 -5.19
C PRO A 447 3.68 -13.83 -3.73
N SER A 448 2.83 -13.37 -2.81
CA SER A 448 3.15 -13.25 -1.40
C SER A 448 1.90 -13.29 -0.54
N PHE A 449 2.07 -13.62 0.73
CA PHE A 449 1.04 -13.52 1.76
C PHE A 449 1.64 -12.98 3.06
N TYR A 450 0.81 -12.42 3.92
CA TYR A 450 1.25 -11.89 5.20
C TYR A 450 1.04 -12.90 6.33
N VAL A 451 2.03 -13.02 7.22
CA VAL A 451 1.91 -13.60 8.55
C VAL A 451 1.78 -12.44 9.54
N THR A 452 0.84 -12.52 10.47
CA THR A 452 0.71 -11.49 11.52
C THR A 452 1.60 -11.88 12.69
N LEU A 453 2.59 -11.05 12.99
CA LEU A 453 3.46 -11.21 14.15
C LEU A 453 3.03 -10.22 15.23
N TYR A 454 2.88 -10.69 16.45
CA TYR A 454 2.67 -9.87 17.63
C TYR A 454 3.93 -9.92 18.48
N VAL A 455 4.52 -8.76 18.76
CA VAL A 455 5.72 -8.67 19.60
C VAL A 455 5.29 -8.10 20.94
N VAL A 456 5.22 -8.96 21.96
CA VAL A 456 4.65 -8.61 23.26
C VAL A 456 5.66 -8.79 24.38
N ASP A 457 5.59 -7.89 25.35
CA ASP A 457 6.32 -8.01 26.62
C ASP A 457 5.74 -9.15 27.45
N GLU A 458 6.57 -9.81 28.27
CA GLU A 458 6.12 -10.87 29.18
C GLU A 458 5.02 -10.39 30.13
N SER A 459 5.06 -9.11 30.53
CA SER A 459 4.07 -8.49 31.41
C SER A 459 2.67 -8.39 30.80
N SER A 460 2.55 -8.46 29.47
CA SER A 460 1.25 -8.42 28.76
C SER A 460 0.53 -9.77 28.80
N LEU A 461 1.21 -10.85 29.22
CA LEU A 461 0.61 -12.18 29.32
C LEU A 461 -0.02 -12.38 30.70
N LYS A 462 -1.31 -12.71 30.69
CA LYS A 462 -2.02 -13.17 31.89
C LYS A 462 -1.98 -14.69 31.92
N LYS A 463 -1.48 -15.26 33.01
CA LYS A 463 -1.49 -16.70 33.23
C LYS A 463 -2.66 -17.08 34.13
N GLU A 464 -3.58 -17.88 33.61
CA GLU A 464 -4.65 -18.49 34.40
C GLU A 464 -4.56 -20.02 34.23
N ASN A 465 -4.24 -20.71 35.33
CA ASN A 465 -3.89 -22.14 35.34
C ASN A 465 -2.69 -22.45 34.41
N GLU A 466 -2.85 -23.39 33.48
CA GLU A 466 -1.84 -23.77 32.46
C GLU A 466 -1.99 -22.97 31.14
N ASN A 467 -2.92 -22.02 31.06
CA ASN A 467 -3.17 -21.27 29.83
C ASN A 467 -2.69 -19.82 29.94
N TYR A 468 -2.18 -19.31 28.83
CA TYR A 468 -1.85 -17.88 28.68
C TYR A 468 -2.98 -17.17 27.95
N PHE A 469 -3.27 -15.94 28.38
CA PHE A 469 -4.27 -15.06 27.83
C PHE A 469 -3.68 -13.69 27.56
N ILE A 470 -4.20 -13.03 26.52
CA ILE A 470 -3.83 -11.66 26.18
C ILE A 470 -5.06 -10.86 25.74
N ASP A 471 -5.06 -9.56 26.05
CA ASP A 471 -6.09 -8.62 25.61
C ASP A 471 -5.95 -8.35 24.11
N LYS A 472 -7.09 -8.35 23.40
CA LYS A 472 -7.12 -8.07 21.95
C LYS A 472 -6.62 -6.67 21.62
N LYS A 473 -6.86 -5.67 22.47
CA LYS A 473 -6.41 -4.28 22.24
C LYS A 473 -4.89 -4.16 22.30
N ASP A 474 -4.25 -4.90 23.19
CA ASP A 474 -2.80 -4.90 23.32
C ASP A 474 -2.14 -5.57 22.10
N LEU A 475 -2.75 -6.64 21.60
CA LEU A 475 -2.34 -7.28 20.36
C LEU A 475 -2.40 -6.33 19.16
N GLU A 476 -3.52 -5.65 18.93
CA GLU A 476 -3.66 -4.76 17.76
C GLU A 476 -2.53 -3.72 17.66
N LYS A 477 -2.14 -3.13 18.81
CA LYS A 477 -1.04 -2.16 18.91
C LYS A 477 0.32 -2.79 18.63
N LYS A 478 0.56 -3.98 19.18
CA LYS A 478 1.82 -4.73 19.09
C LYS A 478 1.95 -5.60 17.85
N SER A 479 1.05 -5.45 16.88
CA SER A 479 1.06 -6.22 15.63
C SER A 479 1.97 -5.61 14.58
N LEU A 480 2.60 -6.48 13.79
CA LEU A 480 3.25 -6.15 12.52
C LEU A 480 2.92 -7.22 11.47
N LYS A 481 2.85 -6.81 10.20
CA LYS A 481 2.57 -7.71 9.07
C LYS A 481 3.89 -8.11 8.42
N TYR A 482 4.22 -9.40 8.49
CA TYR A 482 5.45 -9.95 7.91
C TYR A 482 5.13 -10.62 6.57
N SER A 483 5.69 -10.10 5.48
CA SER A 483 5.44 -10.64 4.13
C SER A 483 6.29 -11.87 3.84
N ILE A 484 5.63 -12.95 3.40
CA ILE A 484 6.26 -14.17 2.90
C ILE A 484 6.09 -14.20 1.40
N SER A 485 7.19 -14.14 0.65
CA SER A 485 7.16 -14.35 -0.80
C SER A 485 6.98 -15.84 -1.10
N LEU A 486 6.17 -16.10 -2.12
CA LEU A 486 5.99 -17.40 -2.76
C LEU A 486 6.91 -17.55 -3.97
N ALA A 487 7.53 -16.46 -4.42
CA ALA A 487 8.51 -16.45 -5.50
C ALA A 487 9.95 -16.63 -4.97
N ASP A 488 10.21 -16.27 -3.70
CA ASP A 488 11.50 -16.40 -3.04
C ASP A 488 11.35 -16.82 -1.56
N ASP A 489 12.17 -17.77 -1.11
CA ASP A 489 12.16 -18.30 0.24
C ASP A 489 12.90 -17.41 1.26
N SER A 490 13.57 -16.32 0.84
CA SER A 490 14.40 -15.48 1.74
C SER A 490 13.66 -14.99 3.00
N ASN A 491 12.49 -14.38 2.84
CA ASN A 491 11.71 -13.87 3.97
C ASN A 491 11.18 -15.00 4.86
N LYS A 492 10.84 -16.16 4.27
CA LYS A 492 10.41 -17.35 5.00
C LYS A 492 11.53 -17.92 5.84
N ILE A 493 12.73 -18.05 5.27
CA ILE A 493 13.93 -18.50 6.00
C ILE A 493 14.23 -17.54 7.15
N ARG A 494 14.13 -16.22 6.94
CA ARG A 494 14.33 -15.23 8.00
C ARG A 494 13.28 -15.37 9.11
N LEU A 495 12.01 -15.62 8.78
CA LEU A 495 10.99 -15.87 9.79
C LEU A 495 11.29 -17.17 10.58
N GLN A 496 11.70 -18.24 9.91
CA GLN A 496 12.11 -19.48 10.57
C GLN A 496 13.30 -19.28 11.52
N LYS A 497 14.29 -18.46 11.12
CA LYS A 497 15.39 -18.03 11.99
C LYS A 497 14.88 -17.32 13.24
N LEU A 498 14.00 -16.33 13.07
CA LEU A 498 13.39 -15.61 14.18
C LEU A 498 12.68 -16.56 15.16
N LEU A 499 11.84 -17.48 14.65
CA LEU A 499 11.14 -18.45 15.49
C LEU A 499 12.06 -19.48 16.15
N PHE A 500 13.21 -19.77 15.56
CA PHE A 500 14.21 -20.63 16.18
C PHE A 500 14.96 -19.91 17.31
N GLY A 501 15.25 -18.62 17.14
CA GLY A 501 15.86 -17.78 18.18
C GLY A 501 14.93 -17.54 19.36
N VAL A 502 13.63 -17.41 19.10
CA VAL A 502 12.59 -17.27 20.13
C VAL A 502 12.20 -18.66 20.63
N CYS A 503 12.63 -19.03 21.85
CA CYS A 503 12.47 -20.39 22.40
C CYS A 503 11.03 -20.94 22.32
N ASN A 504 10.03 -20.10 22.57
CA ASN A 504 8.61 -20.41 22.53
C ASN A 504 7.84 -19.32 21.77
N TYR A 505 6.91 -19.72 20.91
CA TYR A 505 5.94 -18.81 20.28
C TYR A 505 4.52 -19.29 20.57
N TYR A 506 3.54 -18.39 20.43
CA TYR A 506 2.16 -18.72 20.74
C TYR A 506 1.23 -18.51 19.56
N VAL A 507 0.20 -19.34 19.46
CA VAL A 507 -0.86 -19.25 18.45
C VAL A 507 -2.20 -19.02 19.16
N PRO A 508 -2.97 -17.99 18.78
CA PRO A 508 -4.26 -17.73 19.42
C PRO A 508 -5.31 -18.77 19.01
N LYS A 509 -6.07 -19.23 20.00
CA LYS A 509 -7.35 -19.92 19.81
C LYS A 509 -8.49 -18.91 19.91
N PRO A 510 -9.56 -19.06 19.11
CA PRO A 510 -10.71 -18.16 19.21
C PRO A 510 -11.39 -18.27 20.59
N SER A 511 -11.51 -17.15 21.29
CA SER A 511 -12.39 -16.97 22.47
C SER A 511 -12.90 -15.53 22.57
N GLU A 512 -14.02 -15.33 23.27
CA GLU A 512 -14.63 -14.00 23.46
C GLU A 512 -13.79 -13.13 24.41
N ASP A 513 -13.62 -11.86 24.02
CA ASP A 513 -12.81 -10.76 24.58
C ASP A 513 -11.32 -11.00 24.90
N THR A 514 -10.93 -12.17 25.39
CA THR A 514 -9.53 -12.59 25.58
C THR A 514 -9.17 -13.70 24.61
N LEU A 515 -7.91 -13.76 24.16
CA LEU A 515 -7.43 -14.85 23.30
C LEU A 515 -6.64 -15.85 24.13
N ARG A 516 -7.11 -17.10 24.18
CA ARG A 516 -6.35 -18.22 24.75
C ARG A 516 -5.18 -18.55 23.82
N LEU A 517 -3.99 -18.73 24.39
CA LEU A 517 -2.76 -18.96 23.65
C LEU A 517 -2.29 -20.40 23.81
N ASP A 518 -1.95 -21.05 22.68
CA ASP A 518 -1.25 -22.33 22.68
C ASP A 518 0.26 -22.09 22.54
N GLU A 519 1.02 -22.49 23.56
CA GLU A 519 2.48 -22.47 23.53
C GLU A 519 3.02 -23.52 22.54
N ARG A 520 3.96 -23.11 21.69
CA ARG A 520 4.62 -23.98 20.71
C ARG A 520 6.13 -23.74 20.70
N LYS A 521 6.87 -24.79 20.37
CA LYS A 521 8.31 -24.74 20.08
C LYS A 521 8.52 -24.89 18.58
N PHE A 522 9.49 -24.16 18.03
CA PHE A 522 9.82 -24.30 16.63
C PHE A 522 10.65 -25.57 16.41
N ASP A 523 10.14 -26.50 15.59
CA ASP A 523 10.74 -27.81 15.30
C ASP A 523 11.30 -27.92 13.86
N GLY A 524 11.31 -26.82 13.11
CA GLY A 524 11.76 -26.78 11.71
C GLY A 524 10.69 -27.16 10.67
N GLY A 525 9.49 -27.57 11.09
CA GLY A 525 8.45 -28.12 10.20
C GLY A 525 7.28 -27.18 9.86
N PHE A 526 7.32 -25.91 10.28
CA PHE A 526 6.13 -25.06 10.20
C PHE A 526 5.82 -24.57 8.77
N ALA A 527 4.68 -25.00 8.23
CA ALA A 527 4.10 -24.46 7.00
C ALA A 527 3.24 -23.22 7.32
N PHE A 528 3.76 -22.03 7.00
CA PHE A 528 3.02 -20.78 7.16
C PHE A 528 1.87 -20.70 6.14
N THR A 529 0.75 -20.15 6.58
CA THR A 529 -0.44 -19.86 5.77
C THR A 529 -0.80 -18.38 5.89
N LYS A 530 -1.67 -17.88 5.01
CA LYS A 530 -2.17 -16.49 5.04
C LYS A 530 -2.93 -16.11 6.32
N ASP A 531 -3.40 -17.11 7.07
CA ASP A 531 -4.11 -16.94 8.33
C ASP A 531 -3.20 -17.18 9.55
N SER A 532 -1.90 -17.38 9.33
CA SER A 532 -0.95 -17.62 10.42
C SER A 532 -0.79 -16.39 11.30
N VAL A 533 -1.04 -16.60 12.58
CA VAL A 533 -0.83 -15.63 13.65
C VAL A 533 0.20 -16.19 14.63
N ILE A 534 1.23 -15.40 14.91
CA ILE A 534 2.33 -15.79 15.78
C ILE A 534 2.55 -14.68 16.81
N ILE A 535 2.61 -15.06 18.07
CA ILE A 535 2.98 -14.18 19.16
C ILE A 535 4.39 -14.54 19.60
N ILE A 536 5.28 -13.55 19.51
CA ILE A 536 6.66 -13.59 19.99
C ILE A 536 6.67 -12.86 21.34
N VAL A 537 7.15 -13.57 22.36
CA VAL A 537 7.22 -13.06 23.73
C VAL A 537 8.68 -12.75 24.02
N GLY A 538 8.92 -11.54 24.53
CA GLY A 538 10.26 -11.02 24.76
C GLY A 538 10.74 -10.15 23.59
N THR A 539 11.48 -9.09 23.94
CA THR A 539 11.90 -8.03 23.01
C THR A 539 13.34 -8.20 22.52
N ASP A 540 13.98 -9.35 22.73
CA ASP A 540 15.40 -9.54 22.37
C ASP A 540 15.70 -9.32 20.88
N TYR A 541 14.69 -9.51 20.03
CA TYR A 541 14.71 -9.34 18.58
C TYR A 541 13.95 -8.11 18.09
N TYR A 542 13.57 -7.19 18.99
CA TYR A 542 12.80 -6.00 18.66
C TYR A 542 13.27 -4.79 19.49
N ASP A 543 13.49 -3.66 18.84
CA ASP A 543 13.83 -2.39 19.52
C ASP A 543 12.97 -1.23 19.00
N GLU A 544 13.30 0.00 19.40
CA GLU A 544 12.62 1.22 18.95
C GLU A 544 12.64 1.44 17.43
N ALA A 545 13.58 0.78 16.72
CA ALA A 545 13.69 0.79 15.27
C ALA A 545 13.05 -0.47 14.64
N GLY A 546 12.21 -1.21 15.36
CA GLY A 546 11.50 -2.39 14.87
C GLY A 546 12.26 -3.71 15.07
N LEU A 547 11.92 -4.73 14.26
CA LEU A 547 12.60 -6.03 14.31
C LEU A 547 14.09 -5.88 13.95
N ILE A 548 14.95 -6.51 14.77
CA ILE A 548 16.41 -6.46 14.64
C ILE A 548 16.86 -7.49 13.59
N VAL A 549 16.80 -7.10 12.32
CA VAL A 549 17.12 -7.97 11.17
C VAL A 549 18.53 -8.53 11.25
N GLU A 550 19.48 -7.77 11.81
CA GLU A 550 20.88 -8.14 11.96
C GLU A 550 21.03 -9.38 12.85
N LYS A 551 20.39 -9.37 14.03
CA LYS A 551 20.38 -10.52 14.96
C LYS A 551 19.69 -11.74 14.34
N ILE A 552 18.61 -11.54 13.60
CA ILE A 552 17.87 -12.65 12.98
C ILE A 552 18.74 -13.32 11.91
N ASP A 553 19.43 -12.53 11.08
CA ASP A 553 20.25 -13.05 9.98
C ASP A 553 21.45 -13.88 10.50
N GLU A 554 21.98 -13.57 11.69
CA GLU A 554 23.06 -14.32 12.38
C GLU A 554 22.65 -15.71 12.87
N ILE A 555 21.35 -16.01 12.99
CA ILE A 555 20.87 -17.32 13.45
C ILE A 555 21.16 -18.38 12.40
N ASP A 556 21.91 -19.41 12.81
CA ASP A 556 22.26 -20.56 11.96
C ASP A 556 21.25 -21.71 12.12
N LEU A 557 20.44 -21.93 11.06
CA LEU A 557 19.46 -23.01 10.99
C LEU A 557 20.08 -24.39 10.73
N SER A 558 21.39 -24.49 10.42
CA SER A 558 22.05 -25.78 10.19
C SER A 558 22.00 -26.72 11.41
N LYS A 559 21.76 -26.16 12.60
CA LYS A 559 21.60 -26.86 13.88
C LYS A 559 20.20 -27.42 14.12
N VAL A 560 19.21 -27.06 13.30
CA VAL A 560 17.85 -27.60 13.36
C VAL A 560 17.90 -29.03 12.81
N LYS A 561 17.89 -30.03 13.69
CA LYS A 561 17.80 -31.45 13.31
C LYS A 561 16.66 -31.60 12.30
N LYS A 562 16.97 -32.20 11.14
CA LYS A 562 15.99 -32.61 10.11
C LYS A 562 14.91 -33.48 10.78
N GLY A 563 13.83 -32.85 11.24
CA GLY A 563 12.61 -33.55 11.64
C GLY A 563 12.11 -34.37 10.46
N LYS A 564 11.77 -35.64 10.71
CA LYS A 564 11.23 -36.55 9.71
C LYS A 564 10.09 -35.85 8.97
N ARG A 565 10.18 -35.79 7.63
CA ARG A 565 9.02 -35.53 6.77
C ARG A 565 7.94 -36.55 7.14
N VAL A 566 6.88 -36.11 7.79
CA VAL A 566 5.61 -36.84 7.78
C VAL A 566 4.94 -36.42 6.48
N THR A 567 4.74 -37.42 5.63
CA THR A 567 4.13 -37.40 4.30
C THR A 567 2.76 -36.74 4.26
#